data_AF-A0A3N0GVY0-F1
#
_entry.id   AF-A0A3N0GVY0-F1
#
_cell.length_a   1.000
_cell.length_b   1.000
_cell.length_c   1.000
_cell.angle_alpha   90.00
_cell.angle_beta   90.00
_cell.angle_gamma   90.00
#
_symmetry.space_group_name_H-M   'P 1'
#
loop_
_entity.id
_entity.type
_entity.pdbx_description
1 polymer ?
#
loop_
_entity_poly.entity_id
_entity_poly.type
_entity_poly.pdbx_seq_one_letter_code
_entity_poly.pdbx_strand_id
1 'polypeptide(L)'
;MHDHLGSTAGPSQHVAAAGRSVCPLRFPRRFPGERGCGSRAGCAIVEASPPHPRRAPVCRLLGYVADQPVSVVDVLGEDGFARFTALTAVHGDGWGMAWQAEDRSVRSVTVPGSASADPAYEGLARKRLGRAGLVHLRWASSGLEIATTNTHPFTDDGPAGGVAFAHNGHIAPIPRLEGLLTAASRERLEGDTDSERYFRFVLQCAEEEGDLDAGLVRALDVLVREFPTASLNALMLTPDQMFAVHINSSAAAPQRALLELFDRPEEIPSGHSAEAYFAMDFRTLPDAVHVISSGLDEEGWTPVPADTAAVVDLATRRVTALRRPA
;
A
#
# COMPACT_ATOMS: atom_id res chain seq x y z
N MET A 1 -11.56 2.82 -66.63
CA MET A 1 -10.67 2.26 -67.67
C MET A 1 -9.85 1.19 -66.95
N HIS A 2 -10.04 -0.08 -67.35
CA HIS A 2 -9.49 -1.35 -66.83
C HIS A 2 -9.94 -1.80 -65.42
N ASP A 3 -10.88 -2.76 -65.28
CA ASP A 3 -10.90 -4.24 -65.54
C ASP A 3 -10.23 -5.04 -64.40
N HIS A 4 -11.01 -5.66 -63.49
CA HIS A 4 -11.49 -7.07 -63.46
C HIS A 4 -10.36 -8.11 -63.26
N LEU A 5 -10.36 -8.94 -62.19
CA LEU A 5 -11.00 -10.29 -62.06
C LEU A 5 -10.72 -10.81 -60.62
N GLY A 6 -11.64 -11.42 -59.87
CA GLY A 6 -12.16 -12.80 -59.99
C GLY A 6 -11.34 -13.76 -59.07
N SER A 7 -11.79 -14.18 -57.87
CA SER A 7 -12.84 -15.15 -57.47
C SER A 7 -12.44 -16.64 -57.49
N THR A 8 -12.86 -17.36 -56.43
CA THR A 8 -13.03 -18.84 -56.22
C THR A 8 -11.78 -19.66 -55.86
N ALA A 9 -11.78 -20.75 -55.09
CA ALA A 9 -12.69 -21.45 -54.15
C ALA A 9 -11.84 -22.53 -53.40
N GLY A 10 -12.34 -23.09 -52.28
CA GLY A 10 -11.68 -24.15 -51.47
C GLY A 10 -11.50 -25.51 -52.18
N PRO A 11 -11.05 -26.58 -51.49
CA PRO A 11 -11.87 -27.24 -50.45
C PRO A 11 -11.12 -27.96 -49.29
N SER A 12 -11.91 -28.47 -48.34
CA SER A 12 -11.58 -29.29 -47.16
C SER A 12 -11.18 -30.74 -47.47
N GLN A 13 -10.37 -31.39 -46.61
CA GLN A 13 -10.42 -32.85 -46.33
C GLN A 13 -9.96 -33.20 -44.89
N HIS A 14 -10.70 -34.13 -44.27
CA HIS A 14 -10.44 -34.87 -43.02
C HIS A 14 -9.47 -36.05 -43.23
N VAL A 15 -8.91 -36.63 -42.13
CA VAL A 15 -9.02 -38.07 -41.73
C VAL A 15 -8.02 -38.48 -40.61
N ALA A 16 -8.54 -39.18 -39.58
CA ALA A 16 -8.01 -40.25 -38.66
C ALA A 16 -6.63 -40.11 -37.95
N ALA A 17 -6.42 -40.33 -36.64
CA ALA A 17 -6.81 -41.33 -35.60
C ALA A 17 -5.66 -42.33 -35.24
N ALA A 18 -5.73 -42.85 -33.99
CA ALA A 18 -4.86 -43.83 -33.28
C ALA A 18 -3.60 -43.26 -32.59
N GLY A 19 -3.18 -43.65 -31.38
CA GLY A 19 -3.64 -44.64 -30.40
C GLY A 19 -2.58 -44.86 -29.29
N ARG A 20 -3.05 -45.05 -28.05
CA ARG A 20 -2.51 -45.83 -26.90
C ARG A 20 -1.01 -45.84 -26.51
N SER A 21 -0.74 -45.62 -25.21
CA SER A 21 -0.06 -46.51 -24.21
C SER A 21 0.42 -45.66 -23.01
N VAL A 22 -0.07 -45.70 -21.77
CA VAL A 22 -0.15 -46.73 -20.69
C VAL A 22 1.19 -47.06 -19.99
N CYS A 23 1.25 -46.62 -18.71
CA CYS A 23 1.95 -47.18 -17.52
C CYS A 23 3.46 -46.95 -17.29
N PRO A 24 4.00 -47.17 -16.06
CA PRO A 24 3.61 -46.59 -14.75
C PRO A 24 4.84 -46.30 -13.83
N LEU A 25 4.71 -45.51 -12.75
CA LEU A 25 5.67 -45.52 -11.63
C LEU A 25 4.88 -45.59 -10.32
N ARG A 26 4.58 -46.80 -9.82
CA ARG A 26 5.30 -47.57 -8.78
C ARG A 26 5.40 -46.87 -7.41
N PHE A 27 4.47 -47.25 -6.52
CA PHE A 27 4.66 -47.28 -5.07
C PHE A 27 5.52 -48.48 -4.65
N PRO A 28 6.18 -48.40 -3.49
CA PRO A 28 6.31 -49.57 -2.61
C PRO A 28 5.69 -49.33 -1.22
N ARG A 29 5.21 -50.44 -0.65
CA ARG A 29 4.58 -50.59 0.68
C ARG A 29 5.55 -51.30 1.66
N ARG A 30 5.53 -50.83 2.92
CA ARG A 30 5.65 -51.51 4.25
C ARG A 30 7.00 -52.06 4.82
N PHE A 31 7.34 -51.53 6.03
CA PHE A 31 7.66 -52.10 7.39
C PHE A 31 8.57 -53.36 7.56
N PRO A 32 9.12 -53.74 8.76
CA PRO A 32 8.98 -53.26 10.17
C PRO A 32 10.31 -53.21 11.01
N GLY A 33 10.24 -52.85 12.31
CA GLY A 33 11.29 -53.19 13.30
C GLY A 33 11.23 -52.47 14.66
N GLU A 34 10.73 -53.15 15.70
CA GLU A 34 10.74 -52.75 17.12
C GLU A 34 12.08 -53.04 17.85
N ARG A 35 12.26 -52.37 19.02
CA ARG A 35 13.08 -52.64 20.24
C ARG A 35 13.75 -51.32 20.69
N GLY A 36 13.70 -50.80 21.92
CA GLY A 36 13.15 -51.19 23.21
C GLY A 36 13.90 -50.40 24.32
N CYS A 37 13.17 -49.89 25.32
CA CYS A 37 13.55 -49.54 26.70
C CYS A 37 14.67 -48.50 27.03
N GLY A 38 14.34 -47.48 27.83
CA GLY A 38 15.31 -46.63 28.55
C GLY A 38 14.69 -45.39 29.20
N SER A 39 14.74 -45.32 30.54
CA SER A 39 14.05 -44.39 31.44
C SER A 39 14.46 -42.90 31.41
N ARG A 40 13.47 -42.04 31.72
CA ARG A 40 13.52 -40.77 32.49
C ARG A 40 14.44 -39.64 32.02
N ALA A 41 13.85 -38.66 31.36
CA ALA A 41 13.94 -37.24 31.74
C ALA A 41 12.73 -36.51 31.12
N GLY A 42 11.97 -35.79 31.94
CA GLY A 42 10.84 -34.99 31.49
C GLY A 42 11.32 -33.84 30.60
N CYS A 43 11.31 -34.05 29.30
CA CYS A 43 11.37 -32.98 28.32
C CYS A 43 9.92 -32.62 28.03
N ALA A 44 9.46 -31.50 28.59
CA ALA A 44 8.22 -30.88 28.17
C ALA A 44 8.38 -30.58 26.68
N ILE A 45 7.69 -31.35 25.84
CA ILE A 45 7.52 -31.04 24.44
C ILE A 45 6.72 -29.74 24.46
N VAL A 46 7.41 -28.62 24.27
CA VAL A 46 6.77 -27.36 23.96
C VAL A 46 6.14 -27.60 22.59
N GLU A 47 4.84 -27.89 22.56
CA GLU A 47 4.07 -27.91 21.32
C GLU A 47 4.27 -26.55 20.67
N ALA A 48 5.06 -26.51 19.59
CA ALA A 48 5.16 -25.34 18.76
C ALA A 48 3.75 -25.02 18.27
N SER A 49 3.23 -23.86 18.69
CA SER A 49 1.96 -23.35 18.21
C SER A 49 1.96 -23.34 16.67
N PRO A 50 0.84 -23.71 16.03
CA PRO A 50 0.78 -23.71 14.57
C PRO A 50 1.08 -22.30 14.04
N PRO A 51 1.74 -22.17 12.87
CA PRO A 51 1.99 -20.87 12.27
C PRO A 51 0.65 -20.15 12.09
N HIS A 52 0.52 -18.98 12.71
CA HIS A 52 -0.68 -18.15 12.57
C HIS A 52 -0.85 -17.78 11.08
N PRO A 53 -2.07 -17.85 10.52
CA PRO A 53 -2.33 -17.41 9.16
C PRO A 53 -1.95 -15.92 9.04
N ARG A 54 -1.22 -15.58 7.97
CA ARG A 54 -0.75 -14.20 7.71
C ARG A 54 -1.96 -13.28 7.62
N ARG A 55 -2.15 -12.46 8.66
CA ARG A 55 -3.21 -11.44 8.71
C ARG A 55 -2.81 -10.27 7.85
N ALA A 56 -3.75 -9.73 7.10
CA ALA A 56 -3.48 -8.55 6.31
C ALA A 56 -3.89 -7.28 7.05
N PRO A 57 -2.99 -6.30 7.14
CA PRO A 57 -3.24 -5.04 7.79
C PRO A 57 -3.98 -4.08 6.88
N VAL A 58 -4.90 -3.31 7.47
CA VAL A 58 -5.54 -2.21 6.75
C VAL A 58 -5.00 -0.88 7.25
N CYS A 59 -4.11 -0.25 6.49
CA CYS A 59 -3.72 1.13 6.78
C CYS A 59 -4.78 2.11 6.27
N ARG A 60 -4.79 3.33 6.83
CA ARG A 60 -5.62 4.44 6.35
C ARG A 60 -4.75 5.63 6.00
N LEU A 61 -5.08 6.24 4.87
CA LEU A 61 -4.40 7.42 4.33
C LEU A 61 -5.38 8.59 4.28
N LEU A 62 -4.89 9.76 4.65
CA LEU A 62 -5.51 11.04 4.34
C LEU A 62 -4.40 11.98 3.85
N GLY A 63 -4.64 12.70 2.77
CA GLY A 63 -3.81 13.78 2.27
C GLY A 63 -4.67 15.02 2.01
N TYR A 64 -4.13 16.19 2.29
CA TYR A 64 -4.79 17.47 2.03
C TYR A 64 -3.81 18.50 1.48
N VAL A 65 -4.32 19.37 0.61
CA VAL A 65 -3.65 20.56 0.09
C VAL A 65 -4.67 21.71 0.04
N ALA A 66 -4.39 22.83 0.70
CA ALA A 66 -5.28 23.98 0.84
C ALA A 66 -4.56 25.32 0.55
N ASP A 67 -5.30 26.42 0.37
CA ASP A 67 -4.69 27.76 0.28
C ASP A 67 -4.26 28.33 1.63
N GLN A 68 -4.91 27.91 2.71
CA GLN A 68 -4.59 28.33 4.07
C GLN A 68 -4.23 27.13 4.95
N PRO A 69 -3.50 27.34 6.06
CA PRO A 69 -3.26 26.28 7.03
C PRO A 69 -4.57 25.69 7.57
N VAL A 70 -4.72 24.37 7.46
CA VAL A 70 -5.89 23.61 7.94
C VAL A 70 -5.45 22.50 8.87
N SER A 71 -6.37 22.09 9.75
CA SER A 71 -6.22 20.92 10.61
C SER A 71 -6.90 19.70 9.96
N VAL A 72 -6.58 18.50 10.44
CA VAL A 72 -7.25 17.26 10.00
C VAL A 72 -8.75 17.33 10.34
N VAL A 73 -9.10 17.94 11.48
CA VAL A 73 -10.50 18.13 11.88
C VAL A 73 -11.20 19.17 10.99
N ASP A 74 -10.53 20.24 10.54
CA ASP A 74 -11.11 21.16 9.55
C ASP A 74 -11.42 20.42 8.22
N VAL A 75 -10.57 19.45 7.84
CA VAL A 75 -10.69 18.65 6.61
C VAL A 75 -11.84 17.64 6.69
N LEU A 76 -11.93 16.86 7.78
CA LEU A 76 -12.91 15.78 7.91
C LEU A 76 -14.19 16.17 8.66
N GLY A 77 -14.19 17.29 9.39
CA GLY A 77 -15.19 17.57 10.42
C GLY A 77 -15.01 16.69 11.67
N GLU A 78 -15.71 17.00 12.75
CA GLU A 78 -15.62 16.25 14.01
C GLU A 78 -16.06 14.79 13.83
N ASP A 79 -17.21 14.56 13.18
CA ASP A 79 -17.75 13.22 13.00
C ASP A 79 -16.87 12.38 12.05
N GLY A 80 -16.42 12.98 10.95
CA GLY A 80 -15.53 12.31 9.99
C GLY A 80 -14.17 11.97 10.62
N PHE A 81 -13.61 12.88 11.43
CA PHE A 81 -12.38 12.63 12.18
C PHE A 81 -12.55 11.52 13.22
N ALA A 82 -13.65 11.52 13.98
CA ALA A 82 -13.95 10.46 14.94
C ALA A 82 -14.08 9.11 14.25
N ARG A 83 -14.75 9.04 13.09
CA ARG A 83 -14.88 7.83 12.28
C ARG A 83 -13.53 7.37 11.73
N PHE A 84 -12.73 8.29 11.17
CA PHE A 84 -11.39 7.99 10.65
C PHE A 84 -10.48 7.42 11.74
N THR A 85 -10.51 8.04 12.93
CA THR A 85 -9.75 7.57 14.10
C THR A 85 -10.25 6.22 14.62
N ALA A 86 -11.57 5.98 14.59
CA ALA A 86 -12.15 4.70 15.00
C ALA A 86 -11.67 3.53 14.13
N LEU A 87 -11.15 3.80 12.93
CA LEU A 87 -10.52 2.78 12.08
C LEU A 87 -9.24 2.19 12.70
N THR A 88 -8.66 2.82 13.74
CA THR A 88 -7.54 2.23 14.51
C THR A 88 -7.98 1.34 15.67
N ALA A 89 -9.28 1.21 15.95
CA ALA A 89 -9.77 0.57 17.17
C ALA A 89 -9.59 -0.95 17.20
N VAL A 90 -9.50 -1.60 16.04
CA VAL A 90 -9.33 -3.06 15.96
C VAL A 90 -7.88 -3.45 16.24
N HIS A 91 -6.90 -2.74 15.64
CA HIS A 91 -5.47 -2.82 15.97
C HIS A 91 -4.76 -1.51 15.60
N GLY A 92 -4.22 -0.79 16.59
CA GLY A 92 -3.58 0.51 16.44
C GLY A 92 -2.07 0.41 16.51
N ASP A 93 -1.46 -0.17 15.48
CA ASP A 93 -0.02 -0.51 15.45
C ASP A 93 0.88 0.67 15.05
N GLY A 94 0.31 1.86 14.98
CA GLY A 94 1.03 3.11 14.79
C GLY A 94 0.19 4.19 14.14
N TRP A 95 0.64 5.42 14.28
CA TRP A 95 0.15 6.55 13.50
C TRP A 95 1.29 7.48 13.15
N GLY A 96 1.10 8.24 12.09
CA GLY A 96 2.01 9.33 11.77
C GLY A 96 1.34 10.42 10.97
N MET A 97 1.90 11.61 11.09
CA MET A 97 1.50 12.80 10.35
C MET A 97 2.74 13.43 9.75
N ALA A 98 2.62 13.93 8.52
CA ALA A 98 3.60 14.85 7.95
C ALA A 98 2.90 16.08 7.38
N TRP A 99 3.55 17.23 7.42
CA TRP A 99 3.01 18.48 6.94
C TRP A 99 4.10 19.40 6.41
N GLN A 100 3.72 20.28 5.50
CA GLN A 100 4.55 21.40 5.05
C GLN A 100 4.44 22.53 6.09
N ALA A 101 5.52 22.82 6.79
CA ALA A 101 5.59 23.93 7.73
C ALA A 101 5.64 25.29 7.02
N GLU A 102 5.52 26.38 7.78
CA GLU A 102 5.53 27.75 7.25
C GLU A 102 6.83 28.11 6.49
N ASP A 103 7.96 27.54 6.92
CA ASP A 103 9.27 27.66 6.26
C ASP A 103 9.42 26.76 5.02
N ARG A 104 8.33 26.10 4.59
CA ARG A 104 8.25 25.09 3.51
C ARG A 104 9.00 23.78 3.78
N SER A 105 9.59 23.60 4.96
CA SER A 105 10.16 22.31 5.35
C SER A 105 9.05 21.28 5.55
N VAL A 106 9.32 20.02 5.18
CA VAL A 106 8.45 18.90 5.54
C VAL A 106 8.82 18.46 6.95
N ARG A 107 7.83 18.46 7.85
CA ARG A 107 7.96 17.97 9.23
C ARG A 107 7.08 16.75 9.42
N SER A 108 7.47 15.86 10.32
CA SER A 108 6.70 14.66 10.63
C SER A 108 6.73 14.32 12.12
N VAL A 109 5.71 13.57 12.54
CA VAL A 109 5.67 12.85 13.82
C VAL A 109 5.15 11.46 13.54
N THR A 110 5.80 10.47 14.14
CA THR A 110 5.47 9.06 13.99
C THR A 110 5.51 8.41 15.37
N VAL A 111 4.47 7.65 15.72
CA VAL A 111 4.37 6.92 16.98
C VAL A 111 3.92 5.48 16.72
N PRO A 112 4.65 4.47 17.20
CA PRO A 112 4.29 3.06 17.03
C PRO A 112 3.27 2.61 18.09
N GLY A 113 2.15 3.33 18.19
CA GLY A 113 1.04 3.05 19.10
C GLY A 113 -0.30 3.53 18.54
N SER A 114 -1.40 3.22 19.23
CA SER A 114 -2.75 3.50 18.71
C SER A 114 -3.06 4.99 18.73
N ALA A 115 -3.49 5.52 17.58
CA ALA A 115 -3.95 6.91 17.44
C ALA A 115 -5.09 7.25 18.42
N SER A 116 -6.07 6.36 18.53
CA SER A 116 -7.27 6.55 19.36
C SER A 116 -7.00 6.69 20.86
N ALA A 117 -5.82 6.26 21.33
CA ALA A 117 -5.42 6.31 22.74
C ALA A 117 -4.32 7.34 23.00
N ASP A 118 -3.86 8.07 21.98
CA ASP A 118 -2.73 8.98 22.07
C ASP A 118 -3.18 10.45 22.04
N PRO A 119 -3.09 11.19 23.16
CA PRO A 119 -3.42 12.61 23.19
C PRO A 119 -2.57 13.47 22.24
N ALA A 120 -1.38 13.02 21.84
CA ALA A 120 -0.55 13.74 20.88
C ALA A 120 -1.16 13.70 19.48
N TYR A 121 -1.76 12.57 19.08
CA TYR A 121 -2.50 12.46 17.82
C TYR A 121 -3.69 13.43 17.80
N GLU A 122 -4.54 13.38 18.83
CA GLU A 122 -5.69 14.27 18.98
C GLU A 122 -5.28 15.75 18.93
N GLY A 123 -4.22 16.09 19.67
CA GLY A 123 -3.70 17.45 19.74
C GLY A 123 -3.09 17.95 18.43
N LEU A 124 -2.43 17.09 17.64
CA LEU A 124 -1.89 17.46 16.33
C LEU A 124 -2.98 17.55 15.26
N ALA A 125 -3.93 16.60 15.25
CA ALA A 125 -5.03 16.57 14.28
C ALA A 125 -5.92 17.82 14.33
N ARG A 126 -5.97 18.52 15.47
CA ARG A 126 -6.70 19.78 15.68
C ARG A 126 -5.89 21.04 15.39
N LYS A 127 -4.58 20.92 15.15
CA LYS A 127 -3.72 22.07 14.84
C LYS A 127 -3.69 22.35 13.34
N ARG A 128 -3.70 23.63 12.98
CA ARG A 128 -3.49 24.10 11.62
C ARG A 128 -2.00 24.13 11.31
N LEU A 129 -1.43 22.95 11.10
CA LEU A 129 0.02 22.73 11.00
C LEU A 129 0.63 23.26 9.70
N GLY A 130 -0.17 23.41 8.65
CA GLY A 130 0.30 23.84 7.34
C GLY A 130 -0.79 23.75 6.27
N ARG A 131 -0.44 24.20 5.07
CA ARG A 131 -1.32 24.17 3.89
C ARG A 131 -1.45 22.79 3.27
N ALA A 132 -0.48 21.91 3.50
CA ALA A 132 -0.52 20.53 3.04
C ALA A 132 -0.01 19.57 4.10
N GLY A 133 -0.58 18.37 4.10
CA GLY A 133 -0.17 17.32 5.02
C GLY A 133 -0.80 15.98 4.69
N LEU A 134 -0.24 14.94 5.29
CA LEU A 134 -0.76 13.59 5.24
C LEU A 134 -0.86 12.98 6.63
N VAL A 135 -1.79 12.04 6.77
CA VAL A 135 -2.01 11.23 7.96
C VAL A 135 -1.97 9.78 7.51
N HIS A 136 -1.26 8.96 8.27
CA HIS A 136 -1.24 7.52 8.11
C HIS A 136 -1.61 6.83 9.42
N LEU A 137 -2.65 6.02 9.39
CA LEU A 137 -3.00 5.13 10.50
C LEU A 137 -2.52 3.73 10.12
N ARG A 138 -1.58 3.19 10.90
CA ARG A 138 -0.95 1.90 10.66
C ARG A 138 -1.71 0.80 11.34
N TRP A 139 -1.98 -0.23 10.56
CA TRP A 139 -2.26 -1.57 11.03
C TRP A 139 -1.06 -2.41 10.59
N ALA A 140 -0.45 -3.21 11.46
CA ALA A 140 0.70 -4.03 11.11
C ALA A 140 0.24 -5.44 10.74
N SER A 141 0.87 -6.04 9.72
CA SER A 141 0.72 -7.48 9.47
C SER A 141 1.22 -8.25 10.70
N SER A 142 0.57 -9.35 11.03
CA SER A 142 1.01 -10.25 12.11
C SER A 142 2.48 -10.66 11.91
N GLY A 143 3.34 -10.37 12.89
CA GLY A 143 4.75 -10.78 12.91
C GLY A 143 5.77 -9.73 12.48
N LEU A 144 5.36 -8.52 12.10
CA LEU A 144 6.26 -7.38 11.95
C LEU A 144 6.48 -6.68 13.29
N GLU A 145 7.69 -6.17 13.51
CA GLU A 145 7.99 -5.39 14.71
C GLU A 145 7.21 -4.05 14.71
N ILE A 146 6.58 -3.77 15.84
CA ILE A 146 5.97 -2.47 16.13
C ILE A 146 7.09 -1.55 16.63
N ALA A 147 7.72 -0.86 15.70
CA ALA A 147 8.80 0.09 15.95
C ALA A 147 8.57 1.39 15.17
N THR A 148 9.13 2.49 15.66
CA THR A 148 9.07 3.80 14.98
C THR A 148 9.68 3.71 13.58
N THR A 149 10.79 2.98 13.42
CA THR A 149 11.48 2.73 12.13
C THR A 149 10.63 1.97 11.13
N ASN A 150 9.54 1.32 11.57
CA ASN A 150 8.61 0.60 10.71
C ASN A 150 7.25 1.32 10.59
N THR A 151 7.14 2.55 11.08
CA THR A 151 5.88 3.29 11.13
C THR A 151 5.95 4.49 10.18
N HIS A 152 4.93 4.60 9.33
CA HIS A 152 4.81 5.72 8.40
C HIS A 152 4.50 7.05 9.12
N PRO A 153 4.79 8.20 8.48
CA PRO A 153 5.48 8.31 7.19
C PRO A 153 6.98 8.08 7.32
N PHE A 154 7.57 7.51 6.27
CA PHE A 154 9.02 7.49 6.09
C PHE A 154 9.49 8.84 5.58
N THR A 155 10.66 9.29 6.00
CA THR A 155 11.20 10.59 5.60
C THR A 155 12.65 10.49 5.15
N ASP A 156 13.00 11.24 4.12
CA ASP A 156 14.39 11.49 3.72
C ASP A 156 14.47 12.72 2.81
N ASP A 157 15.68 13.17 2.49
CA ASP A 157 15.93 14.18 1.47
C ASP A 157 15.83 13.56 0.06
N GLY A 158 15.18 14.27 -0.85
CA GLY A 158 15.15 13.97 -2.28
C GLY A 158 15.61 15.17 -3.12
N PRO A 159 15.53 15.10 -4.46
CA PRO A 159 15.96 16.17 -5.35
C PRO A 159 15.27 17.53 -5.11
N ALA A 160 14.05 17.51 -4.56
CA ALA A 160 13.24 18.68 -4.25
C ALA A 160 13.26 19.07 -2.75
N GLY A 161 14.16 18.51 -1.95
CA GLY A 161 14.23 18.72 -0.49
C GLY A 161 13.60 17.57 0.30
N GLY A 162 13.22 17.83 1.55
CA GLY A 162 12.66 16.82 2.45
C GLY A 162 11.36 16.20 1.92
N VAL A 163 11.27 14.88 1.94
CA VAL A 163 10.15 14.08 1.44
C VAL A 163 9.56 13.26 2.58
N ALA A 164 8.23 13.17 2.65
CA ALA A 164 7.53 12.25 3.53
C ALA A 164 6.66 11.29 2.70
N PHE A 165 6.65 10.01 3.03
CA PHE A 165 6.00 8.97 2.25
C PHE A 165 5.19 7.99 3.11
N ALA A 166 3.95 7.75 2.72
CA ALA A 166 3.02 6.84 3.39
C ALA A 166 2.42 5.85 2.39
N HIS A 167 2.65 4.54 2.61
CA HIS A 167 2.18 3.48 1.72
C HIS A 167 1.09 2.64 2.40
N ASN A 168 -0.01 2.41 1.68
CA ASN A 168 -1.12 1.55 2.06
C ASN A 168 -1.21 0.37 1.10
N GLY A 169 -0.39 -0.64 1.36
CA GLY A 169 -0.32 -1.81 0.51
C GLY A 169 0.64 -2.83 1.05
N HIS A 170 0.99 -3.78 0.19
CA HIS A 170 1.96 -4.82 0.50
C HIS A 170 2.71 -5.23 -0.76
N ILE A 171 4.04 -5.29 -0.67
CA ILE A 171 4.93 -5.73 -1.74
C ILE A 171 5.75 -6.92 -1.24
N ALA A 172 5.63 -8.04 -1.95
CA ALA A 172 6.32 -9.27 -1.62
C ALA A 172 6.78 -10.02 -2.88
N PRO A 173 7.89 -10.79 -2.81
CA PRO A 173 8.72 -11.03 -1.63
C PRO A 173 9.80 -9.94 -1.41
N ILE A 174 10.13 -9.64 -0.15
CA ILE A 174 11.11 -8.62 0.24
C ILE A 174 12.47 -8.75 -0.46
N PRO A 175 13.11 -9.94 -0.57
CA PRO A 175 14.40 -10.06 -1.24
C PRO A 175 14.40 -9.62 -2.71
N ARG A 176 13.24 -9.73 -3.38
CA ARG A 176 13.10 -9.27 -4.76
C ARG A 176 13.07 -7.74 -4.81
N LEU A 177 12.35 -7.12 -3.88
CA LEU A 177 12.25 -5.66 -3.79
C LEU A 177 13.61 -5.05 -3.40
N GLU A 178 14.32 -5.66 -2.45
CA GLU A 178 15.70 -5.26 -2.12
C GLU A 178 16.66 -5.44 -3.29
N GLY A 179 16.41 -6.41 -4.17
CA GLY A 179 17.19 -6.63 -5.40
C GLY A 179 17.11 -5.46 -6.39
N LEU A 180 16.10 -4.59 -6.28
CA LEU A 180 15.97 -3.37 -7.08
C LEU A 180 16.83 -2.21 -6.55
N LEU A 181 17.26 -2.29 -5.29
CA LEU A 181 17.99 -1.22 -4.62
C LEU A 181 19.49 -1.30 -4.88
N THR A 182 20.11 -0.15 -5.17
CA THR A 182 21.57 -0.02 -5.18
C THR A 182 22.16 -0.30 -3.80
N ALA A 183 23.48 -0.51 -3.72
CA ALA A 183 24.16 -0.64 -2.43
C ALA A 183 23.95 0.61 -1.55
N ALA A 184 24.13 1.80 -2.13
CA ALA A 184 23.93 3.08 -1.43
C ALA A 184 22.49 3.25 -0.92
N SER A 185 21.48 2.86 -1.71
CA SER A 185 20.08 2.94 -1.28
C SER A 185 19.74 1.95 -0.17
N ARG A 186 20.38 0.77 -0.14
CA ARG A 186 20.21 -0.22 0.93
C ARG A 186 20.85 0.21 2.25
N GLU A 187 21.99 0.90 2.20
CA GLU A 187 22.66 1.43 3.41
C GLU A 187 21.84 2.48 4.15
N ARG A 188 20.81 3.07 3.51
CA ARG A 188 19.90 4.06 4.10
C ARG A 188 18.63 3.46 4.70
N LEU A 189 18.46 2.14 4.65
CA LEU A 189 17.32 1.46 5.30
C LEU A 189 17.56 1.38 6.81
N GLU A 190 16.54 1.72 7.59
CA GLU A 190 16.54 1.62 9.05
C GLU A 190 15.59 0.51 9.54
N GLY A 191 14.54 0.22 8.78
CA GLY A 191 13.52 -0.78 9.08
C GLY A 191 13.55 -2.02 8.18
N ASP A 192 12.53 -2.85 8.35
CA ASP A 192 12.38 -4.13 7.64
C ASP A 192 11.11 -4.21 6.77
N THR A 193 10.37 -3.11 6.68
CA THR A 193 9.14 -3.06 5.88
C THR A 193 9.41 -2.99 4.38
N ASP A 194 8.46 -3.52 3.62
CA ASP A 194 8.32 -3.30 2.18
C ASP A 194 8.09 -1.82 1.85
N SER A 195 7.28 -1.12 2.64
CA SER A 195 7.00 0.31 2.45
C SER A 195 8.25 1.18 2.46
N GLU A 196 9.18 0.92 3.37
CA GLU A 196 10.45 1.66 3.41
C GLU A 196 11.28 1.39 2.16
N ARG A 197 11.36 0.12 1.72
CA ARG A 197 12.08 -0.27 0.50
C ARG A 197 11.44 0.34 -0.75
N TYR A 198 10.11 0.43 -0.78
CA TYR A 198 9.38 1.14 -1.83
C TYR A 198 9.75 2.62 -1.84
N PHE A 199 9.69 3.29 -0.69
CA PHE A 199 10.10 4.68 -0.57
C PHE A 199 11.55 4.91 -1.03
N ARG A 200 12.49 4.08 -0.57
CA ARG A 200 13.89 4.13 -1.01
C ARG A 200 14.05 3.95 -2.50
N PHE A 201 13.30 3.04 -3.11
CA PHE A 201 13.37 2.81 -4.55
C PHE A 201 12.82 4.00 -5.36
N VAL A 202 11.76 4.66 -4.89
CA VAL A 202 11.26 5.90 -5.50
C VAL A 202 12.32 6.99 -5.45
N LEU A 203 12.94 7.22 -4.30
CA LEU A 203 14.00 8.23 -4.16
C LEU A 203 15.24 7.90 -5.01
N GLN A 204 15.65 6.64 -5.06
CA GLN A 204 16.71 6.20 -5.96
C GLN A 204 16.41 6.54 -7.42
N CYS A 205 15.19 6.23 -7.90
CA CYS A 205 14.79 6.58 -9.26
C CYS A 205 14.78 8.10 -9.48
N ALA A 206 14.32 8.88 -8.50
CA ALA A 206 14.30 10.34 -8.57
C ALA A 206 15.71 10.95 -8.60
N GLU A 207 16.65 10.40 -7.84
CA GLU A 207 18.07 10.78 -7.88
C GLU A 207 18.70 10.45 -9.24
N GLU A 208 18.40 9.28 -9.81
CA GLU A 208 18.89 8.85 -11.12
C GLU A 208 18.34 9.72 -12.27
N GLU A 209 17.07 10.11 -12.22
CA GLU A 209 16.42 10.98 -13.21
C GLU A 209 16.69 12.47 -12.98
N GLY A 210 17.08 12.86 -11.76
CA GLY A 210 17.21 14.25 -11.34
C GLY A 210 15.87 14.98 -11.18
N ASP A 211 14.75 14.26 -11.21
CA ASP A 211 13.39 14.76 -11.15
C ASP A 211 12.47 13.76 -10.43
N LEU A 212 11.65 14.25 -9.51
CA LEU A 212 10.83 13.38 -8.65
C LEU A 212 9.61 12.82 -9.39
N ASP A 213 8.99 13.59 -10.29
CA ASP A 213 7.84 13.13 -11.09
C ASP A 213 8.30 11.98 -12.02
N ALA A 214 9.40 12.17 -12.74
CA ALA A 214 10.01 11.18 -13.61
C ALA A 214 10.50 9.95 -12.82
N GLY A 215 11.14 10.18 -11.67
CA GLY A 215 11.59 9.12 -10.77
C GLY A 215 10.44 8.25 -10.25
N LEU A 216 9.33 8.87 -9.82
CA LEU A 216 8.14 8.16 -9.38
C LEU A 216 7.54 7.33 -10.52
N VAL A 217 7.37 7.91 -11.72
CA VAL A 217 6.83 7.17 -12.88
C VAL A 217 7.71 5.96 -13.20
N ARG A 218 9.04 6.13 -13.24
CA ARG A 218 9.98 5.02 -13.48
C ARG A 218 9.89 3.94 -12.40
N ALA A 219 9.82 4.33 -11.13
CA ALA A 219 9.69 3.39 -10.02
C ALA A 219 8.39 2.57 -10.15
N LEU A 220 7.27 3.23 -10.45
CA LEU A 220 5.98 2.58 -10.64
C LEU A 220 5.98 1.62 -11.84
N ASP A 221 6.57 2.00 -12.98
CA ASP A 221 6.74 1.13 -14.15
C ASP A 221 7.46 -0.18 -13.79
N VAL A 222 8.52 -0.09 -13.00
CA VAL A 222 9.28 -1.27 -12.55
C VAL A 222 8.46 -2.09 -11.55
N LEU A 223 7.84 -1.45 -10.55
CA LEU A 223 7.12 -2.13 -9.48
C LEU A 223 5.87 -2.86 -9.98
N VAL A 224 5.12 -2.26 -10.91
CA VAL A 224 3.95 -2.92 -11.54
C VAL A 224 4.37 -4.17 -12.30
N ARG A 225 5.55 -4.17 -12.95
CA ARG A 225 6.07 -5.32 -13.70
C ARG A 225 6.62 -6.42 -12.80
N GLU A 226 7.38 -6.05 -11.77
CA GLU A 226 8.02 -7.01 -10.86
C GLU A 226 7.05 -7.57 -9.81
N PHE A 227 6.03 -6.79 -9.44
CA PHE A 227 5.05 -7.10 -8.39
C PHE A 227 3.61 -6.82 -8.86
N PRO A 228 3.11 -7.51 -9.90
CA PRO A 228 1.82 -7.21 -10.52
C PRO A 228 0.61 -7.38 -9.60
N THR A 229 0.76 -8.08 -8.47
CA THR A 229 -0.32 -8.28 -7.49
C THR A 229 -0.15 -7.43 -6.23
N ALA A 230 0.80 -6.50 -6.20
CA ALA A 230 0.98 -5.58 -5.08
C ALA A 230 -0.06 -4.44 -5.16
N SER A 231 -0.51 -3.99 -3.98
CA SER A 231 -1.07 -2.65 -3.87
C SER A 231 0.10 -1.69 -3.65
N LEU A 232 0.17 -0.63 -4.45
CA LEU A 232 1.20 0.41 -4.38
C LEU A 232 0.61 1.77 -3.94
N ASN A 233 -0.59 1.76 -3.36
CA ASN A 233 -1.26 2.99 -2.96
C ASN A 233 -0.39 3.79 -2.01
N ALA A 234 -0.15 5.05 -2.32
CA ALA A 234 0.73 5.87 -1.51
C ALA A 234 0.38 7.35 -1.59
N LEU A 235 0.73 8.06 -0.53
CA LEU A 235 0.84 9.51 -0.52
C LEU A 235 2.29 9.90 -0.29
N MET A 236 2.76 10.89 -1.04
CA MET A 236 4.09 11.47 -0.87
C MET A 236 3.97 12.98 -0.81
N LEU A 237 4.61 13.60 0.18
CA LEU A 237 4.62 15.04 0.40
C LEU A 237 6.04 15.57 0.25
N THR A 238 6.18 16.65 -0.51
CA THR A 238 7.42 17.44 -0.65
C THR A 238 7.14 18.89 -0.26
N PRO A 239 8.14 19.79 -0.30
CA PRO A 239 7.90 21.21 -0.09
C PRO A 239 6.93 21.82 -1.10
N ASP A 240 6.76 21.23 -2.29
CA ASP A 240 6.06 21.88 -3.40
C ASP A 240 4.96 21.05 -4.05
N GLN A 241 4.93 19.74 -3.78
CA GLN A 241 4.00 18.81 -4.40
C GLN A 241 3.46 17.79 -3.39
N MET A 242 2.24 17.34 -3.63
CA MET A 242 1.72 16.10 -3.07
C MET A 242 1.43 15.12 -4.19
N PHE A 243 1.96 13.90 -4.07
CA PHE A 243 1.69 12.81 -4.99
C PHE A 243 0.69 11.85 -4.37
N ALA A 244 -0.25 11.39 -5.18
CA ALA A 244 -1.18 10.33 -4.85
C ALA A 244 -1.05 9.21 -5.86
N VAL A 245 -0.75 8.01 -5.39
CA VAL A 245 -0.66 6.78 -6.18
C VAL A 245 -1.84 5.90 -5.79
N HIS A 246 -2.60 5.44 -6.79
CA HIS A 246 -3.69 4.49 -6.65
C HIS A 246 -3.50 3.36 -7.67
N ILE A 247 -2.72 2.35 -7.31
CA ILE A 247 -2.40 1.18 -8.14
C ILE A 247 -2.62 -0.07 -7.30
N ASN A 248 -3.68 -0.78 -7.62
CA ASN A 248 -4.22 -1.86 -6.79
C ASN A 248 -5.16 -2.80 -7.56
N SER A 249 -5.39 -2.61 -8.86
CA SER A 249 -6.44 -3.32 -9.61
C SER A 249 -6.26 -4.84 -9.64
N SER A 250 -5.01 -5.27 -9.58
CA SER A 250 -4.60 -6.68 -9.59
C SER A 250 -4.21 -7.18 -8.19
N ALA A 251 -4.33 -6.33 -7.16
CA ALA A 251 -4.06 -6.68 -5.79
C ALA A 251 -5.21 -7.51 -5.23
N ALA A 252 -4.90 -8.68 -4.66
CA ALA A 252 -5.89 -9.46 -3.95
C ALA A 252 -6.17 -8.78 -2.61
N ALA A 253 -7.39 -8.28 -2.43
CA ALA A 253 -7.83 -7.91 -1.09
C ALA A 253 -7.74 -9.14 -0.19
N PRO A 254 -7.33 -8.98 1.07
CA PRO A 254 -7.09 -10.10 1.96
C PRO A 254 -8.38 -10.57 2.61
N GLN A 255 -9.35 -10.95 1.77
CA GLN A 255 -10.72 -11.26 2.16
C GLN A 255 -10.79 -12.26 3.32
N ARG A 256 -9.91 -13.27 3.30
CA ARG A 256 -9.87 -14.29 4.33
C ARG A 256 -9.40 -13.77 5.69
N ALA A 257 -8.34 -12.95 5.71
CA ALA A 257 -7.86 -12.37 6.97
C ALA A 257 -8.87 -11.38 7.55
N LEU A 258 -9.60 -10.68 6.69
CA LEU A 258 -10.62 -9.72 7.08
C LEU A 258 -11.87 -10.40 7.64
N LEU A 259 -12.32 -11.51 7.04
CA LEU A 259 -13.41 -12.33 7.57
C LEU A 259 -13.04 -13.06 8.88
N GLU A 260 -11.75 -13.32 9.12
CA GLU A 260 -11.26 -13.91 10.37
C GLU A 260 -11.14 -12.88 11.53
N LEU A 261 -11.23 -11.58 11.23
CA LEU A 261 -11.17 -10.49 12.22
C LEU A 261 -12.54 -10.12 12.82
N PHE A 262 -13.63 -10.49 12.15
CA PHE A 262 -14.99 -10.16 12.56
C PHE A 262 -15.83 -11.44 12.62
N ASP A 263 -16.55 -11.65 13.72
CA ASP A 263 -17.39 -12.84 13.90
C ASP A 263 -18.54 -12.89 12.88
N ARG A 264 -18.94 -11.73 12.35
CA ARG A 264 -19.99 -11.57 11.34
C ARG A 264 -19.60 -10.58 10.24
N PRO A 265 -19.95 -10.85 8.97
CA PRO A 265 -19.68 -9.92 7.86
C PRO A 265 -20.28 -8.52 8.02
N GLU A 266 -21.37 -8.37 8.79
CA GLU A 266 -22.01 -7.07 9.02
C GLU A 266 -21.28 -6.20 10.06
N GLU A 267 -20.31 -6.76 10.79
CA GLU A 267 -19.46 -6.04 11.75
C GLU A 267 -18.22 -5.43 11.08
N ILE A 268 -17.95 -5.80 9.84
CA ILE A 268 -16.88 -5.24 9.01
C ILE A 268 -17.22 -3.76 8.74
N PRO A 269 -16.37 -2.80 9.18
CA PRO A 269 -16.65 -1.39 8.94
C PRO A 269 -16.72 -1.09 7.45
N SER A 270 -17.51 -0.08 7.06
CA SER A 270 -17.57 0.33 5.65
C SER A 270 -16.17 0.66 5.10
N GLY A 271 -15.96 0.39 3.81
CA GLY A 271 -14.63 0.49 3.17
C GLY A 271 -13.64 -0.63 3.55
N HIS A 272 -14.09 -1.64 4.29
CA HIS A 272 -13.32 -2.87 4.56
C HIS A 272 -14.00 -4.08 3.86
N SER A 273 -14.68 -3.87 2.74
CA SER A 273 -15.08 -4.99 1.88
C SER A 273 -13.90 -5.44 1.03
N ALA A 274 -13.96 -6.68 0.54
CA ALA A 274 -13.02 -7.20 -0.44
C ALA A 274 -12.81 -6.30 -1.67
N GLU A 275 -13.84 -5.57 -2.09
CA GLU A 275 -13.85 -4.77 -3.31
C GLU A 275 -13.40 -3.33 -3.05
N ALA A 276 -13.59 -2.82 -1.83
CA ALA A 276 -13.22 -1.45 -1.45
C ALA A 276 -11.90 -1.35 -0.67
N TYR A 277 -11.25 -2.47 -0.33
CA TYR A 277 -10.12 -2.53 0.61
C TYR A 277 -8.99 -1.54 0.33
N PHE A 278 -8.67 -1.35 -0.95
CA PHE A 278 -7.63 -0.43 -1.42
C PHE A 278 -8.20 0.77 -2.17
N ALA A 279 -9.51 1.02 -2.13
CA ALA A 279 -10.07 2.16 -2.84
C ALA A 279 -9.52 3.47 -2.24
N MET A 280 -9.33 4.45 -3.11
CA MET A 280 -9.02 5.82 -2.74
C MET A 280 -10.05 6.73 -3.37
N ASP A 281 -10.45 7.74 -2.61
CA ASP A 281 -11.32 8.80 -3.07
C ASP A 281 -10.59 10.13 -3.00
N PHE A 282 -11.03 11.07 -3.82
CA PHE A 282 -10.56 12.44 -3.79
C PHE A 282 -11.73 13.41 -3.87
N ARG A 283 -11.50 14.64 -3.43
CA ARG A 283 -12.42 15.75 -3.69
C ARG A 283 -11.65 17.02 -3.98
N THR A 284 -12.18 17.81 -4.90
CA THR A 284 -11.66 19.13 -5.23
C THR A 284 -12.69 20.17 -4.81
N LEU A 285 -12.29 21.04 -3.91
CA LEU A 285 -13.02 22.19 -3.41
C LEU A 285 -12.43 23.47 -4.03
N PRO A 286 -13.12 24.62 -3.96
CA PRO A 286 -12.57 25.89 -4.42
C PRO A 286 -11.24 26.27 -3.74
N ASP A 287 -11.09 25.87 -2.47
CA ASP A 287 -9.98 26.22 -1.61
C ASP A 287 -9.03 25.04 -1.30
N ALA A 288 -9.39 23.80 -1.63
CA ALA A 288 -8.60 22.63 -1.26
C ALA A 288 -8.73 21.41 -2.19
N VAL A 289 -7.76 20.50 -2.13
CA VAL A 289 -7.79 19.16 -2.70
C VAL A 289 -7.51 18.17 -1.59
N HIS A 290 -8.38 17.18 -1.42
CA HIS A 290 -8.18 16.11 -0.45
C HIS A 290 -8.15 14.76 -1.16
N VAL A 291 -7.37 13.84 -0.62
CA VAL A 291 -7.28 12.44 -1.05
C VAL A 291 -7.37 11.58 0.20
N ILE A 292 -8.17 10.52 0.17
CA ILE A 292 -8.38 9.64 1.32
C ILE A 292 -8.48 8.19 0.86
N SER A 293 -8.01 7.25 1.69
CA SER A 293 -8.39 5.85 1.53
C SER A 293 -9.85 5.64 1.89
N SER A 294 -10.48 4.63 1.31
CA SER A 294 -11.85 4.19 1.62
C SER A 294 -12.12 4.04 3.12
N GLY A 295 -13.38 4.26 3.52
CA GLY A 295 -13.86 4.08 4.90
C GLY A 295 -14.67 5.23 5.45
N LEU A 296 -14.76 6.35 4.73
CA LEU A 296 -15.66 7.46 5.00
C LEU A 296 -16.64 7.61 3.81
N ASP A 297 -17.78 6.94 3.88
CA ASP A 297 -18.86 7.10 2.88
C ASP A 297 -19.59 8.41 3.12
N GLU A 298 -19.00 9.52 2.68
CA GLU A 298 -19.59 10.85 2.76
C GLU A 298 -19.92 11.41 1.36
N GLU A 299 -20.97 12.25 1.29
CA GLU A 299 -21.28 12.97 0.06
C GLU A 299 -20.11 13.88 -0.35
N GLY A 300 -19.80 13.93 -1.65
CA GLY A 300 -18.80 14.84 -2.21
C GLY A 300 -17.41 14.23 -2.46
N TRP A 301 -17.21 12.95 -2.14
CA TRP A 301 -16.03 12.19 -2.54
C TRP A 301 -16.22 11.54 -3.91
N THR A 302 -15.16 11.54 -4.72
CA THR A 302 -15.12 10.90 -6.04
C THR A 302 -14.03 9.83 -6.06
N PRO A 303 -14.29 8.62 -6.57
CA PRO A 303 -13.27 7.58 -6.68
C PRO A 303 -12.07 8.03 -7.52
N VAL A 304 -10.87 7.82 -7.00
CA VAL A 304 -9.63 7.93 -7.77
C VAL A 304 -9.63 6.78 -8.78
N PRO A 305 -9.44 7.03 -10.09
CA PRO A 305 -9.39 5.95 -11.06
C PRO A 305 -8.30 4.93 -10.71
N ALA A 306 -8.60 3.64 -10.88
CA ALA A 306 -7.61 2.59 -10.65
C ALA A 306 -6.41 2.74 -11.60
N ASP A 307 -5.26 2.30 -11.10
CA ASP A 307 -3.95 2.32 -11.76
C ASP A 307 -3.56 3.71 -12.30
N THR A 308 -3.72 4.70 -11.43
CA THR A 308 -3.30 6.08 -11.71
C THR A 308 -2.37 6.61 -10.65
N ALA A 309 -1.54 7.57 -11.06
CA ALA A 309 -0.82 8.45 -10.17
C ALA A 309 -1.11 9.89 -10.57
N ALA A 310 -1.18 10.79 -9.60
CA ALA A 310 -1.40 12.21 -9.83
C ALA A 310 -0.53 13.03 -8.90
N VAL A 311 -0.24 14.25 -9.32
CA VAL A 311 0.47 15.25 -8.55
C VAL A 311 -0.42 16.47 -8.34
N VAL A 312 -0.42 16.99 -7.12
CA VAL A 312 -1.07 18.24 -6.71
C VAL A 312 0.02 19.23 -6.41
N ASP A 313 0.09 20.32 -7.19
CA ASP A 313 0.97 21.44 -6.93
C ASP A 313 0.47 22.21 -5.70
N LEU A 314 1.30 22.40 -4.66
CA LEU A 314 0.84 22.96 -3.39
C LEU A 314 0.51 24.46 -3.48
N ALA A 315 1.14 25.18 -4.41
CA ALA A 315 0.91 26.62 -4.57
C ALA A 315 -0.41 26.91 -5.28
N THR A 316 -0.71 26.15 -6.33
CA THR A 316 -1.84 26.36 -7.25
C THR A 316 -3.01 25.42 -6.98
N ARG A 317 -2.79 24.31 -6.26
CA ARG A 317 -3.72 23.18 -6.08
C ARG A 317 -4.10 22.49 -7.40
N ARG A 318 -3.34 22.73 -8.47
CA ARG A 318 -3.60 22.09 -9.76
C ARG A 318 -3.27 20.61 -9.67
N VAL A 319 -4.25 19.77 -9.97
CA VAL A 319 -4.09 18.33 -10.09
C VAL A 319 -3.66 17.99 -11.51
N THR A 320 -2.55 17.26 -11.65
CA THR A 320 -2.03 16.78 -12.93
C THR A 320 -1.87 15.26 -12.85
N ALA A 321 -2.43 14.54 -13.83
CA ALA A 321 -2.19 13.11 -13.92
C ALA A 321 -0.72 12.88 -14.31
N LEU A 322 -0.04 12.03 -13.56
CA LEU A 322 1.21 11.43 -14.02
C LEU A 322 0.85 10.35 -15.03
N ARG A 323 1.71 10.16 -16.03
CA ARG A 323 1.49 9.15 -17.07
C ARG A 323 1.18 7.80 -16.42
N ARG A 324 0.16 7.09 -16.93
CA ARG A 324 -0.13 5.73 -16.48
C ARG A 324 1.09 4.83 -16.71
N PRO A 325 1.49 4.01 -15.72
CA PRO A 325 2.53 3.01 -15.93
C PRO A 325 2.20 2.12 -17.13
N ALA A 326 3.23 1.73 -17.89
CA ALA A 326 3.10 1.02 -19.17
C ALA A 326 3.19 -0.51 -19.07
#